data_AF-A0A349CXF0-F1
#
_entry.id   AF-A0A349CXF0-F1
#
_cell.length_a   1.000
_cell.length_b   1.000
_cell.length_c   1.000
_cell.angle_alpha   90.00
_cell.angle_beta   90.00
_cell.angle_gamma   90.00
#
_symmetry.space_group_name_H-M   'P 1'
#
loop_
_entity.id
_entity.type
_entity.pdbx_description
1 polymer ?
#
loop_
_entity_poly.entity_id
_entity_poly.type
_entity_poly.pdbx_seq_one_letter_code
_entity_poly.pdbx_strand_id
1 'polypeptide(L)'
;MSTLDLLDDSFPHGTPDGYRRGCRTAACPALIPCRTIHTRYAGDFSFAKLIDAGTPLAEILERDAAARDQSRQRDKIAAREERRAAAEATQPRRPKQASKRTPTARPARPPKTAPLRIATPRPTLLRTRTHPGYQWIDKARLAAETLPVERASTFAETVDGYEAALDRHVDELAQWRSDHRDLRVQLRSAVETLKTATIAAGSGLSVGGVIERALQDATARHQAAVDELAKHDRPAPPARPRMPRPQTPRAPRVSRPRQLQPHGTNACRARGCDRPECIEAGREYHRQWMANRKEQSIPAEHHGTAYGYQLGCKDRDQCPAEISCADASLTEERRRRREA
;
A
#
# COMPACT_ATOMS: atom_id res chain seq x y z
N MET A 1 15.09 -27.67 29.63
CA MET A 1 15.83 -26.43 29.88
C MET A 1 14.89 -25.47 30.58
N SER A 2 15.26 -25.07 31.79
CA SER A 2 14.47 -24.15 32.61
C SER A 2 14.38 -22.79 31.91
N THR A 3 13.26 -22.08 32.03
CA THR A 3 13.12 -20.70 31.54
C THR A 3 14.14 -19.74 32.18
N LEU A 4 14.75 -20.12 33.30
CA LEU A 4 15.83 -19.40 33.96
C LEU A 4 17.22 -19.59 33.33
N ASP A 5 17.51 -20.73 32.68
CA ASP A 5 18.76 -20.90 31.89
C ASP A 5 18.78 -20.04 30.62
N LEU A 6 17.63 -19.44 30.26
CA LEU A 6 17.49 -18.59 29.10
C LEU A 6 18.03 -17.16 29.31
N LEU A 7 18.40 -16.82 30.55
CA LEU A 7 18.88 -15.50 30.98
C LEU A 7 20.37 -15.49 31.32
N ASP A 8 21.09 -16.58 31.07
CA ASP A 8 22.55 -16.55 31.17
C ASP A 8 23.10 -15.75 29.98
N ASP A 9 23.29 -14.44 30.20
CA ASP A 9 23.73 -13.41 29.23
C ASP A 9 25.22 -13.57 28.85
N SER A 10 25.80 -14.74 29.11
CA SER A 10 27.23 -15.04 28.97
C SER A 10 27.66 -15.42 27.54
N PHE A 11 26.77 -15.33 26.55
CA PHE A 11 27.09 -15.55 25.15
C PHE A 11 26.73 -14.32 24.29
N PRO A 12 27.41 -14.12 23.14
CA PRO A 12 27.27 -12.89 22.37
C PRO A 12 25.89 -12.78 21.72
N HIS A 13 25.08 -11.84 22.21
CA HIS A 13 23.82 -11.46 21.57
C HIS A 13 24.05 -10.62 20.32
N GLY A 14 23.11 -10.66 19.38
CA GLY A 14 23.25 -9.92 18.13
C GLY A 14 24.20 -10.57 17.12
N THR A 15 24.46 -11.88 17.23
CA THR A 15 25.37 -12.61 16.33
C THR A 15 24.75 -13.94 15.86
N PRO A 16 25.22 -14.51 14.73
CA PRO A 16 24.84 -15.86 14.32
C PRO A 16 25.19 -16.93 15.38
N ASP A 17 26.31 -16.76 16.11
CA ASP A 17 26.75 -17.70 17.14
C ASP A 17 25.86 -17.68 18.38
N GLY A 18 25.39 -16.51 18.80
CA GLY A 18 24.40 -16.39 19.88
C GLY A 18 23.11 -17.16 19.59
N TYR A 19 22.69 -17.21 18.32
CA TYR A 19 21.55 -18.04 17.92
C TYR A 19 21.86 -19.55 18.01
N ARG A 20 23.05 -19.98 17.55
CA ARG A 20 23.49 -21.38 17.64
C ARG A 20 23.60 -21.85 19.08
N ARG A 21 24.00 -20.95 20.00
CA ARG A 21 24.10 -21.20 21.44
C ARG A 21 22.77 -21.18 22.20
N GLY A 22 21.67 -20.76 21.57
CA GLY A 22 20.32 -20.94 22.13
C GLY A 22 19.45 -19.69 22.24
N CYS A 23 19.95 -18.48 21.94
CA CYS A 23 19.11 -17.29 21.94
C CYS A 23 18.18 -17.25 20.73
N ARG A 24 16.94 -17.69 20.95
CA ARG A 24 15.89 -17.75 19.91
C ARG A 24 14.67 -16.89 20.23
N THR A 25 14.67 -16.22 21.37
CA THR A 25 13.54 -15.42 21.84
C THR A 25 13.53 -14.02 21.25
N ALA A 26 12.34 -13.40 21.28
CA ALA A 26 12.17 -12.00 20.89
C ALA A 26 12.78 -11.03 21.92
N ALA A 27 12.95 -11.46 23.18
CA ALA A 27 13.52 -10.68 24.27
C ALA A 27 15.06 -10.69 24.31
N CYS A 28 15.70 -10.72 23.13
CA CYS A 28 17.16 -10.64 23.02
C CYS A 28 17.61 -9.18 23.26
N PRO A 29 18.63 -8.92 24.11
CA PRO A 29 19.05 -7.56 24.46
C PRO A 29 19.76 -6.80 23.31
N ALA A 30 20.21 -7.49 22.26
CA ALA A 30 20.83 -6.85 21.11
C ALA A 30 19.85 -6.00 20.28
N LEU A 31 20.41 -5.04 19.52
CA LEU A 31 19.70 -4.18 18.55
C LEU A 31 18.73 -4.94 17.63
N ILE A 32 19.11 -6.15 17.21
CA ILE A 32 18.25 -7.08 16.49
C ILE A 32 18.35 -8.46 17.16
N PRO A 33 17.22 -9.18 17.34
CA PRO A 33 17.25 -10.51 17.93
C PRO A 33 18.14 -11.49 17.16
N CYS A 34 18.86 -12.36 17.88
CA CYS A 34 19.74 -13.39 17.31
C CYS A 34 19.02 -14.26 16.25
N ARG A 35 17.74 -14.57 16.46
CA ARG A 35 16.90 -15.30 15.48
C ARG A 35 16.79 -14.58 14.14
N THR A 36 16.58 -13.26 14.17
CA THR A 36 16.47 -12.43 12.97
C THR A 36 17.81 -12.35 12.25
N ILE A 37 18.90 -12.20 13.01
CA ILE A 37 20.26 -12.17 12.45
C ILE A 37 20.62 -13.50 11.80
N HIS A 38 20.34 -14.63 12.43
CA HIS A 38 20.59 -15.95 11.84
C HIS A 38 19.77 -16.16 10.56
N THR A 39 18.50 -15.75 10.56
CA THR A 39 17.65 -15.85 9.35
C THR A 39 18.22 -15.02 8.20
N ARG A 40 18.66 -13.78 8.48
CA ARG A 40 19.31 -12.92 7.49
C ARG A 40 20.65 -13.50 7.03
N TYR A 41 21.49 -13.93 7.96
CA TYR A 41 22.80 -14.53 7.66
C TYR A 41 22.68 -15.76 6.76
N ALA A 42 21.68 -16.62 6.98
CA ALA A 42 21.45 -17.80 6.14
C ALA A 42 20.81 -17.46 4.77
N GLY A 43 20.04 -16.36 4.66
CA GLY A 43 19.27 -16.01 3.47
C GLY A 43 19.89 -14.92 2.59
N ASP A 44 20.76 -14.08 3.13
CA ASP A 44 21.36 -12.92 2.49
C ASP A 44 22.88 -13.01 2.53
N PHE A 45 23.46 -13.47 1.42
CA PHE A 45 24.91 -13.65 1.29
C PHE A 45 25.69 -12.35 1.48
N SER A 46 25.12 -11.20 1.12
CA SER A 46 25.79 -9.91 1.28
C SER A 46 25.89 -9.49 2.75
N PHE A 47 24.82 -9.75 3.51
CA PHE A 47 24.80 -9.56 4.96
C PHE A 47 25.77 -10.52 5.66
N ALA A 48 25.79 -11.79 5.28
CA ALA A 48 26.73 -12.78 5.82
C ALA A 48 28.18 -12.35 5.60
N LYS A 49 28.52 -11.93 4.37
CA LYS A 49 29.87 -11.46 4.02
C LYS A 49 30.32 -10.26 4.86
N LEU A 50 29.43 -9.31 5.16
CA LEU A 50 29.77 -8.15 5.99
C LEU A 50 29.98 -8.55 7.47
N ILE A 51 29.15 -9.44 7.99
CA ILE A 51 29.31 -10.00 9.34
C ILE A 51 30.63 -10.77 9.45
N ASP A 52 30.95 -11.61 8.47
CA ASP A 52 32.20 -12.41 8.44
C ASP A 52 33.44 -11.52 8.27
N ALA A 53 33.29 -10.36 7.62
CA ALA A 53 34.33 -9.33 7.52
C ALA A 53 34.51 -8.51 8.82
N GLY A 54 33.72 -8.77 9.86
CA GLY A 54 33.77 -8.05 11.14
C GLY A 54 33.14 -6.66 11.09
N THR A 55 32.36 -6.32 10.07
CA THR A 55 31.63 -5.04 10.02
C THR A 55 30.59 -5.00 11.16
N PRO A 56 30.54 -3.91 11.96
CA PRO A 56 29.62 -3.83 13.09
C PRO A 56 28.16 -3.82 12.60
N LEU A 57 27.28 -4.53 13.33
CA LEU A 57 25.88 -4.69 12.95
C LEU A 57 25.15 -3.36 12.71
N ALA A 58 25.42 -2.35 13.52
CA ALA A 58 24.82 -1.02 13.38
C ALA A 58 25.12 -0.38 12.00
N GLU A 59 26.36 -0.50 11.53
CA GLU A 59 26.80 0.04 10.23
C GLU A 59 26.14 -0.71 9.07
N ILE A 60 26.02 -2.04 9.17
CA ILE A 60 25.32 -2.85 8.16
C ILE A 60 23.85 -2.40 8.04
N LEU A 61 23.18 -2.16 9.18
CA LEU A 61 21.79 -1.72 9.19
C LEU A 61 21.60 -0.30 8.65
N GLU A 62 22.53 0.61 8.94
CA GLU A 62 22.55 1.95 8.37
C GLU A 62 22.72 1.91 6.85
N ARG A 63 23.67 1.08 6.36
CA ARG A 63 23.86 0.86 4.92
C ARG A 63 22.63 0.28 4.24
N ASP A 64 21.98 -0.70 4.88
CA ASP A 64 20.72 -1.29 4.38
C ASP A 64 19.57 -0.26 4.36
N ALA A 65 19.50 0.61 5.36
CA ALA A 65 18.52 1.69 5.42
C ALA A 65 18.76 2.70 4.29
N ALA A 66 20.01 3.15 4.11
CA ALA A 66 20.41 4.04 3.02
C ALA A 66 20.13 3.44 1.64
N ALA A 67 20.43 2.17 1.42
CA ALA A 67 20.14 1.48 0.15
C ALA A 67 18.62 1.38 -0.12
N ARG A 68 17.81 1.14 0.92
CA ARG A 68 16.34 1.15 0.81
C ARG A 68 15.81 2.55 0.49
N ASP A 69 16.36 3.59 1.11
CA ASP A 69 15.93 4.97 0.84
C ASP A 69 16.32 5.45 -0.56
N GLN A 70 17.53 5.12 -1.03
CA GLN A 70 17.94 5.37 -2.42
C GLN A 70 17.01 4.66 -3.41
N SER A 71 16.61 3.42 -3.11
CA SER A 71 15.66 2.69 -3.95
C SER A 71 14.29 3.36 -3.96
N ARG A 72 13.76 3.78 -2.80
CA ARG A 72 12.52 4.56 -2.70
C ARG A 72 12.59 5.88 -3.45
N GLN A 73 13.73 6.57 -3.43
CA GLN A 73 13.94 7.81 -4.18
C GLN A 73 13.93 7.58 -5.68
N ARG A 74 14.64 6.54 -6.17
CA ARG A 74 14.61 6.13 -7.58
C ARG A 74 13.20 5.79 -8.04
N ASP A 75 12.46 5.01 -7.24
CA ASP A 75 11.07 4.66 -7.54
C ASP A 75 10.16 5.90 -7.59
N LYS A 76 10.35 6.86 -6.67
CA LYS A 76 9.61 8.14 -6.67
C LYS A 76 9.92 8.97 -7.91
N ILE A 77 11.17 9.01 -8.36
CA ILE A 77 11.59 9.73 -9.58
C ILE A 77 10.98 9.06 -10.81
N ALA A 78 11.13 7.75 -10.94
CA ALA A 78 10.54 6.97 -12.04
C ALA A 78 9.02 7.13 -12.10
N ALA A 79 8.33 7.10 -10.96
CA ALA A 79 6.88 7.31 -10.90
C ALA A 79 6.46 8.76 -11.25
N ARG A 80 7.33 9.76 -11.04
CA ARG A 80 7.08 11.14 -11.48
C ARG A 80 7.29 11.29 -12.98
N GLU A 81 8.32 10.65 -13.52
CA GLU A 81 8.61 10.63 -14.96
C GLU A 81 7.52 9.91 -15.73
N GLU A 82 7.06 8.75 -15.24
CA GLU A 82 5.93 8.02 -15.84
C GLU A 82 4.65 8.87 -15.86
N ARG A 83 4.35 9.58 -14.76
CA ARG A 83 3.19 10.50 -14.73
C ARG A 83 3.33 11.66 -15.71
N ARG A 84 4.54 12.20 -15.88
CA ARG A 84 4.80 13.26 -16.86
C ARG A 84 4.61 12.75 -18.29
N ALA A 85 5.18 11.58 -18.61
CA ALA A 85 5.02 10.93 -19.91
C ALA A 85 3.54 10.62 -20.21
N ALA A 86 2.79 10.10 -19.23
CA ALA A 86 1.36 9.85 -19.38
C ALA A 86 0.55 11.14 -19.59
N ALA A 87 0.87 12.21 -18.86
CA ALA A 87 0.22 13.51 -19.03
C ALA A 87 0.51 14.11 -20.42
N GLU A 88 1.74 14.00 -20.91
CA GLU A 88 2.13 14.44 -22.26
C GLU A 88 1.42 13.63 -23.35
N ALA A 89 1.33 12.30 -23.18
CA ALA A 89 0.61 11.43 -24.12
C ALA A 89 -0.90 11.69 -24.17
N THR A 90 -1.50 12.06 -23.03
CA THR A 90 -2.95 12.31 -22.93
C THR A 90 -3.32 13.74 -23.30
N GLN A 91 -2.36 14.66 -23.38
CA GLN A 91 -2.63 16.04 -23.76
C GLN A 91 -3.02 16.08 -25.24
N PRO A 92 -4.29 16.38 -25.60
CA PRO A 92 -4.63 16.55 -27.00
C PRO A 92 -3.77 17.68 -27.54
N ARG A 93 -2.97 17.39 -28.58
CA ARG A 93 -2.19 18.39 -29.30
C ARG A 93 -3.17 19.40 -29.86
N ARG A 94 -3.48 20.43 -29.07
CA ARG A 94 -4.35 21.52 -29.48
C ARG A 94 -3.68 22.11 -30.72
N PRO A 95 -4.31 22.03 -31.91
CA PRO A 95 -3.71 22.57 -33.11
C PRO A 95 -3.43 24.03 -32.81
N LYS A 96 -2.16 24.42 -32.99
CA LYS A 96 -1.65 25.76 -32.74
C LYS A 96 -2.33 26.67 -33.77
N GLN A 97 -3.57 27.05 -33.50
CA GLN A 97 -4.27 28.05 -34.28
C GLN A 97 -3.44 29.32 -34.15
N ALA A 98 -2.76 29.66 -35.25
CA ALA A 98 -2.06 30.92 -35.42
C ALA A 98 -3.10 32.06 -35.40
N SER A 99 -3.62 32.39 -34.22
CA SER A 99 -4.46 33.57 -34.07
C SER A 99 -3.52 34.77 -34.10
N LYS A 100 -3.36 35.36 -35.28
CA LYS A 100 -3.06 36.79 -35.42
C LYS A 100 -4.19 37.54 -34.71
N ARG A 101 -4.06 37.73 -33.41
CA ARG A 101 -4.92 38.64 -32.64
C ARG A 101 -4.26 40.00 -32.65
N THR A 102 -4.73 40.84 -33.56
CA THR A 102 -4.56 42.28 -33.47
C THR A 102 -5.19 42.75 -32.16
N PRO A 103 -4.51 43.58 -31.35
CA PRO A 103 -5.05 44.09 -30.10
C PRO A 103 -6.09 45.17 -30.39
N THR A 104 -7.37 44.81 -30.44
CA THR A 104 -8.45 45.79 -30.43
C THR A 104 -8.87 46.07 -28.99
N ALA A 105 -8.80 47.36 -28.63
CA ALA A 105 -9.17 47.90 -27.33
C ALA A 105 -10.63 47.56 -27.01
N ARG A 106 -10.84 46.90 -25.87
CA ARG A 106 -12.14 46.47 -25.38
C ARG A 106 -12.80 47.65 -24.64
N PRO A 107 -13.98 48.15 -25.06
CA PRO A 107 -14.67 49.20 -24.34
C PRO A 107 -15.20 48.71 -22.98
N ALA A 108 -15.19 49.63 -22.02
CA ALA A 108 -15.58 49.41 -20.63
C ALA A 108 -17.02 48.90 -20.52
N ARG A 109 -17.20 47.80 -19.77
CA ARG A 109 -18.50 47.20 -19.50
C ARG A 109 -19.16 47.93 -18.33
N PRO A 110 -20.42 48.39 -18.44
CA PRO A 110 -21.11 49.06 -17.35
C PRO A 110 -21.41 48.11 -16.18
N PRO A 111 -21.53 48.65 -14.95
CA PRO A 111 -21.80 47.86 -13.75
C PRO A 111 -23.20 47.25 -13.80
N LYS A 112 -23.27 45.93 -13.68
CA LYS A 112 -24.52 45.17 -13.66
C LYS A 112 -25.06 45.16 -12.22
N THR A 113 -26.13 45.91 -11.97
CA THR A 113 -26.90 45.90 -10.73
C THR A 113 -27.43 44.49 -10.46
N ALA A 114 -27.09 43.94 -9.29
CA ALA A 114 -27.49 42.61 -8.87
C ALA A 114 -28.92 42.66 -8.29
N PRO A 115 -29.88 41.87 -8.79
CA PRO A 115 -31.19 41.78 -8.17
C PRO A 115 -31.10 41.00 -6.85
N LEU A 116 -31.80 41.53 -5.84
CA LEU A 116 -32.04 40.89 -4.54
C LEU A 116 -32.67 39.50 -4.74
N ARG A 117 -31.91 38.45 -4.42
CA ARG A 117 -32.37 37.07 -4.42
C ARG A 117 -33.16 36.79 -3.15
N ILE A 118 -34.47 36.60 -3.30
CA ILE A 118 -35.34 36.02 -2.28
C ILE A 118 -34.91 34.55 -2.08
N ALA A 119 -34.54 34.19 -0.86
CA ALA A 119 -34.11 32.85 -0.50
C ALA A 119 -35.30 31.88 -0.53
N THR A 120 -35.38 31.05 -1.57
CA THR A 120 -36.30 29.91 -1.60
C THR A 120 -35.70 28.78 -0.74
N PRO A 121 -36.50 28.10 0.11
CA PRO A 121 -36.03 26.95 0.88
C PRO A 121 -35.57 25.87 -0.10
N ARG A 122 -34.30 25.48 0.03
CA ARG A 122 -33.65 24.51 -0.85
C ARG A 122 -34.27 23.14 -0.57
N PRO A 123 -34.96 22.50 -1.54
CA PRO A 123 -35.45 21.15 -1.34
C PRO A 123 -34.26 20.24 -1.01
N THR A 124 -34.42 19.42 0.02
CA THR A 124 -33.44 18.43 0.47
C THR A 124 -33.31 17.37 -0.64
N LEU A 125 -32.54 17.69 -1.68
CA LEU A 125 -32.22 16.74 -2.74
C LEU A 125 -31.53 15.56 -2.06
N LEU A 126 -32.13 14.37 -2.21
CA LEU A 126 -31.55 13.08 -1.82
C LEU A 126 -30.08 13.08 -2.26
N ARG A 127 -29.17 13.23 -1.30
CA ARG A 127 -27.73 13.19 -1.55
C ARG A 127 -27.46 11.86 -2.27
N THR A 128 -26.92 11.93 -3.48
CA THR A 128 -26.50 10.74 -4.20
C THR A 128 -25.40 10.06 -3.38
N ARG A 129 -25.77 8.95 -2.73
CA ARG A 129 -24.91 8.15 -1.86
C ARG A 129 -23.80 7.50 -2.70
N THR A 130 -22.68 8.20 -2.87
CA THR A 130 -21.55 7.80 -3.71
C THR A 130 -20.44 7.07 -2.95
N HIS A 131 -20.57 6.92 -1.63
CA HIS A 131 -19.55 6.23 -0.83
C HIS A 131 -19.60 4.71 -1.08
N PRO A 132 -18.46 4.02 -1.31
CA PRO A 132 -18.44 2.59 -1.59
C PRO A 132 -19.00 1.73 -0.45
N GLY A 133 -19.06 2.27 0.77
CA GLY A 133 -19.72 1.63 1.90
C GLY A 133 -21.22 1.40 1.70
N TYR A 134 -21.93 2.27 0.96
CA TYR A 134 -23.36 2.08 0.70
C TYR A 134 -23.60 0.93 -0.28
N GLN A 135 -22.73 0.73 -1.27
CA GLN A 135 -22.80 -0.45 -2.15
C GLN A 135 -22.63 -1.76 -1.37
N TRP A 136 -21.85 -1.74 -0.29
CA TRP A 136 -21.72 -2.89 0.59
C TRP A 136 -23.00 -3.10 1.41
N ILE A 137 -23.63 -2.03 1.92
CA ILE A 137 -24.92 -2.09 2.65
C ILE A 137 -26.00 -2.68 1.75
N ASP A 138 -26.11 -2.24 0.50
CA ASP A 138 -27.09 -2.77 -0.46
C ASP A 138 -26.90 -4.28 -0.66
N LYS A 139 -25.65 -4.72 -0.83
CA LYS A 139 -25.31 -6.16 -0.94
C LYS A 139 -25.60 -6.92 0.35
N ALA A 140 -25.34 -6.31 1.51
CA ALA A 140 -25.59 -6.93 2.81
C ALA A 140 -27.10 -7.12 3.05
N ARG A 141 -27.92 -6.13 2.67
CA ARG A 141 -29.39 -6.24 2.74
C ARG A 141 -29.93 -7.35 1.86
N LEU A 142 -29.45 -7.45 0.61
CA LEU A 142 -29.79 -8.57 -0.27
C LEU A 142 -29.34 -9.93 0.29
N ALA A 143 -28.17 -9.99 0.93
CA ALA A 143 -27.71 -11.22 1.57
C ALA A 143 -28.57 -11.61 2.78
N ALA A 144 -29.10 -10.62 3.52
CA ALA A 144 -29.95 -10.85 4.69
C ALA A 144 -31.25 -11.58 4.33
N GLU A 145 -31.80 -11.35 3.14
CA GLU A 145 -33.00 -12.03 2.62
C GLU A 145 -32.82 -13.56 2.49
N THR A 146 -31.58 -14.04 2.39
CA THR A 146 -31.26 -15.47 2.26
C THR A 146 -30.98 -16.16 3.60
N LEU A 147 -30.99 -15.41 4.71
CA LEU A 147 -30.70 -15.95 6.04
C LEU A 147 -31.95 -16.47 6.74
N PRO A 148 -31.82 -17.43 7.67
CA PRO A 148 -32.90 -17.77 8.60
C PRO A 148 -33.38 -16.55 9.38
N VAL A 149 -34.68 -16.45 9.63
CA VAL A 149 -35.36 -15.27 10.21
C VAL A 149 -34.64 -14.69 11.44
N GLU A 150 -34.24 -15.54 12.38
CA GLU A 150 -33.54 -15.12 13.60
C GLU A 150 -32.20 -14.42 13.30
N ARG A 151 -31.42 -14.97 12.36
CA ARG A 151 -30.13 -14.37 11.96
C ARG A 151 -30.31 -13.15 11.06
N ALA A 152 -31.36 -13.14 10.25
CA ALA A 152 -31.68 -12.00 9.38
C ALA A 152 -31.95 -10.75 10.21
N SER A 153 -32.72 -10.87 11.30
CA SER A 153 -33.03 -9.75 12.20
C SER A 153 -31.78 -9.18 12.88
N THR A 154 -30.96 -10.00 13.55
CA THR A 154 -29.72 -9.52 14.20
C THR A 154 -28.74 -8.91 13.19
N PHE A 155 -28.66 -9.49 11.98
CA PHE A 155 -27.78 -8.95 10.94
C PHE A 155 -28.30 -7.63 10.38
N ALA A 156 -29.62 -7.47 10.21
CA ALA A 156 -30.23 -6.21 9.77
C ALA A 156 -29.93 -5.07 10.75
N GLU A 157 -30.10 -5.30 12.06
CA GLU A 157 -29.75 -4.30 13.09
C GLU A 157 -28.26 -3.89 13.02
N THR A 158 -27.37 -4.87 12.76
CA THR A 158 -25.94 -4.61 12.60
C THR A 158 -25.65 -3.78 11.35
N VAL A 159 -26.37 -4.03 10.25
CA VAL A 159 -26.25 -3.28 9.00
C VAL A 159 -26.76 -1.85 9.16
N ASP A 160 -27.87 -1.65 9.86
CA ASP A 160 -28.43 -0.31 10.13
C ASP A 160 -27.53 0.50 11.07
N GLY A 161 -26.94 -0.14 12.09
CA GLY A 161 -25.91 0.46 12.92
C GLY A 161 -24.66 0.90 12.12
N TYR A 162 -24.25 0.08 11.15
CA TYR A 162 -23.17 0.42 10.23
C TYR A 162 -23.56 1.57 9.27
N GLU A 163 -24.79 1.60 8.76
CA GLU A 163 -25.28 2.71 7.92
C GLU A 163 -25.23 4.03 8.67
N ALA A 164 -25.75 4.09 9.90
CA ALA A 164 -25.71 5.30 10.72
C ALA A 164 -24.27 5.74 11.04
N ALA A 165 -23.36 4.79 11.28
CA ALA A 165 -21.94 5.09 11.47
C ALA A 165 -21.28 5.61 10.18
N LEU A 166 -21.68 5.08 9.03
CA LEU A 166 -21.19 5.50 7.72
C LEU A 166 -21.67 6.92 7.37
N ASP A 167 -22.93 7.24 7.65
CA ASP A 167 -23.48 8.58 7.46
C ASP A 167 -22.70 9.62 8.28
N ARG A 168 -22.48 9.36 9.58
CA ARG A 168 -21.64 10.22 10.42
C ARG A 168 -20.23 10.40 9.84
N HIS A 169 -19.61 9.31 9.41
CA HIS A 169 -18.28 9.36 8.80
C HIS A 169 -18.23 10.17 7.51
N VAL A 170 -19.28 10.12 6.68
CA VAL A 170 -19.38 10.92 5.46
C VAL A 170 -19.46 12.41 5.79
N ASP A 171 -20.22 12.78 6.81
CA ASP A 171 -20.31 14.16 7.28
C ASP A 171 -18.99 14.63 7.92
N GLU A 172 -18.34 13.81 8.76
CA GLU A 172 -17.00 14.07 9.30
C GLU A 172 -15.96 14.26 8.18
N LEU A 173 -15.99 13.44 7.13
CA LEU A 173 -15.11 13.62 5.97
C LEU A 173 -15.40 14.91 5.20
N ALA A 174 -16.66 15.31 5.10
CA ALA A 174 -17.03 16.57 4.45
C ALA A 174 -16.51 17.76 5.26
N GLN A 175 -16.68 17.73 6.58
CA GLN A 175 -16.14 18.74 7.49
C GLN A 175 -14.61 18.79 7.43
N TRP A 176 -13.95 17.64 7.59
CA TRP A 176 -12.49 17.52 7.50
C TRP A 176 -11.95 18.08 6.18
N ARG A 177 -12.60 17.83 5.04
CA ARG A 177 -12.22 18.40 3.73
C ARG A 177 -12.37 19.92 3.68
N SER A 178 -13.36 20.47 4.38
CA SER A 178 -13.51 21.93 4.49
C SER A 178 -12.36 22.51 5.30
N ASP A 179 -12.18 22.02 6.53
CA ASP A 179 -11.14 22.49 7.45
C ASP A 179 -9.74 22.36 6.84
N HIS A 180 -9.46 21.22 6.20
CA HIS A 180 -8.18 20.99 5.53
C HIS A 180 -7.95 21.95 4.36
N ARG A 181 -9.00 22.38 3.64
CA ARG A 181 -8.85 23.42 2.60
C ARG A 181 -8.51 24.77 3.23
N ASP A 182 -9.15 25.11 4.35
CA ASP A 182 -8.94 26.37 5.05
C ASP A 182 -7.52 26.43 5.66
N LEU A 183 -7.06 25.34 6.30
CA LEU A 183 -5.68 25.21 6.78
C LEU A 183 -4.65 25.36 5.64
N ARG A 184 -4.93 24.81 4.45
CA ARG A 184 -4.07 25.01 3.27
C ARG A 184 -4.10 26.44 2.73
N VAL A 185 -5.21 27.17 2.89
CA VAL A 185 -5.27 28.60 2.57
C VAL A 185 -4.42 29.39 3.56
N GLN A 186 -4.53 29.10 4.86
CA GLN A 186 -3.73 29.72 5.91
C GLN A 186 -2.23 29.49 5.70
N LEU A 187 -1.82 28.23 5.44
CA LEU A 187 -0.43 27.90 5.15
C LEU A 187 0.11 28.68 3.94
N ARG A 188 -0.66 28.77 2.84
CA ARG A 188 -0.26 29.58 1.68
C ARG A 188 -0.10 31.06 2.03
N SER A 189 -1.00 31.62 2.81
CA SER A 189 -0.89 33.01 3.27
C SER A 189 0.34 33.24 4.17
N ALA A 190 0.65 32.29 5.05
CA ALA A 190 1.84 32.33 5.90
C ALA A 190 3.14 32.24 5.07
N VAL A 191 3.17 31.38 4.04
CA VAL A 191 4.30 31.28 3.09
C VAL A 191 4.54 32.61 2.36
N GLU A 192 3.50 33.27 1.85
CA GLU A 192 3.65 34.58 1.19
C GLU A 192 4.11 35.68 2.15
N THR A 193 3.63 35.65 3.40
CA THR A 193 4.08 36.58 4.45
C THR A 193 5.56 36.38 4.78
N LEU A 194 5.98 35.12 4.95
CA LEU A 194 7.37 34.75 5.22
C LEU A 194 8.29 35.16 4.05
N LYS A 195 7.86 34.92 2.81
CA LYS A 195 8.59 35.34 1.61
C LYS A 195 8.78 36.86 1.58
N THR A 196 7.73 37.63 1.85
CA THR A 196 7.78 39.09 1.88
C THR A 196 8.73 39.60 2.97
N ALA A 197 8.66 39.03 4.18
CA ALA A 197 9.57 39.38 5.28
C ALA A 197 11.03 39.01 4.97
N THR A 198 11.27 37.88 4.29
CA THR A 198 12.60 37.45 3.87
C THR A 198 13.22 38.42 2.85
N ILE A 199 12.43 38.88 1.87
CA ILE A 199 12.88 39.89 0.90
C ILE A 199 13.21 41.21 1.60
N ALA A 200 12.38 41.66 2.55
CA ALA A 200 12.63 42.87 3.32
C ALA A 200 13.91 42.77 4.15
N ALA A 201 14.15 41.64 4.82
CA ALA A 201 15.38 41.39 5.57
C ALA A 201 16.63 41.44 4.69
N GLY A 202 16.55 40.91 3.47
CA GLY A 202 17.65 40.95 2.49
C GLY A 202 17.99 42.35 1.97
N SER A 203 17.14 43.35 2.16
CA SER A 203 17.38 44.72 1.69
C SER A 203 18.35 45.53 2.55
N GLY A 204 18.70 45.05 3.75
CA GLY A 204 19.63 45.72 4.67
C GLY A 204 19.09 47.00 5.35
N LEU A 205 17.84 47.37 5.10
CA LEU A 205 17.20 48.58 5.64
C LEU A 205 16.48 48.30 6.97
N SER A 206 17.16 47.76 7.98
CA SER A 206 16.54 47.61 9.31
C SER A 206 16.63 48.91 10.11
N VAL A 207 15.51 49.63 10.21
CA VAL A 207 15.37 50.75 11.16
C VAL A 207 14.81 50.19 12.47
N GLY A 208 15.67 50.05 13.49
CA GLY A 208 15.26 49.71 14.86
C GLY A 208 14.81 48.25 15.08
N GLY A 209 15.27 47.29 14.27
CA GLY A 209 15.00 45.87 14.47
C GLY A 209 13.59 45.41 14.04
N VAL A 210 12.83 46.29 13.37
CA VAL A 210 11.44 46.03 12.97
C VAL A 210 11.35 44.90 11.94
N ILE A 211 12.31 44.83 11.01
CA ILE A 211 12.33 43.82 9.95
C ILE A 211 12.67 42.44 10.53
N GLU A 212 13.61 42.36 11.47
CA GLU A 212 13.97 41.11 12.14
C GLU A 212 12.80 40.53 12.94
N ARG A 213 12.06 41.39 13.68
CA ARG A 213 10.84 40.95 14.38
C ARG A 213 9.77 40.47 13.41
N ALA A 214 9.55 41.19 12.30
CA ALA A 214 8.59 40.77 11.28
C ALA A 214 8.96 39.42 10.65
N LEU A 215 10.25 39.15 10.44
CA LEU A 215 10.74 37.86 9.94
C LEU A 215 10.55 36.73 10.97
N GLN A 216 10.84 36.99 12.25
CA GLN A 216 10.61 36.03 13.33
C GLN A 216 9.11 35.69 13.45
N ASP A 217 8.24 36.70 13.47
CA ASP A 217 6.79 36.52 13.52
C ASP A 217 6.26 35.73 12.31
N ALA A 218 6.75 36.04 11.10
CA ALA A 218 6.35 35.33 9.89
C ALA A 218 6.82 33.86 9.92
N THR A 219 8.02 33.60 10.45
CA THR A 219 8.56 32.24 10.62
C THR A 219 7.73 31.45 11.62
N ALA A 220 7.39 32.06 12.76
CA ALA A 220 6.54 31.45 13.79
C ALA A 220 5.13 31.13 13.24
N ARG A 221 4.51 32.06 12.49
CA ARG A 221 3.21 31.82 11.83
C ARG A 221 3.26 30.70 10.80
N HIS A 222 4.33 30.64 10.00
CA HIS A 222 4.53 29.56 9.06
C HIS A 222 4.64 28.21 9.77
N GLN A 223 5.48 28.12 10.81
CA GLN A 223 5.64 26.89 11.58
C GLN A 223 4.32 26.45 12.23
N ALA A 224 3.59 27.38 12.86
CA ALA A 224 2.29 27.09 13.45
C ALA A 224 1.29 26.56 12.41
N ALA A 225 1.25 27.15 11.21
CA ALA A 225 0.38 26.66 10.13
C ALA A 225 0.77 25.27 9.61
N VAL A 226 2.08 24.95 9.60
CA VAL A 226 2.57 23.60 9.26
C VAL A 226 2.15 22.60 10.35
N ASP A 227 2.34 22.95 11.62
CA ASP A 227 2.02 22.07 12.74
C ASP A 227 0.52 21.80 12.86
N GLU A 228 -0.33 22.82 12.66
CA GLU A 228 -1.79 22.65 12.65
C GLU A 228 -2.25 21.77 11.48
N LEU A 229 -1.67 21.95 10.28
CA LEU A 229 -1.98 21.08 9.15
C LEU A 229 -1.52 19.63 9.42
N ALA A 230 -0.40 19.44 10.11
CA ALA A 230 0.14 18.12 10.45
C ALA A 230 -0.71 17.38 11.50
N LYS A 231 -1.33 18.10 12.45
CA LYS A 231 -2.25 17.52 13.44
C LYS A 231 -3.63 17.18 12.87
N HIS A 232 -3.99 17.74 11.71
CA HIS A 232 -5.34 17.61 11.13
C HIS A 232 -5.54 16.29 10.38
N ASP A 233 -5.53 15.20 11.14
CA ASP A 233 -5.68 13.84 10.63
C ASP A 233 -7.05 13.57 9.99
N ARG A 234 -7.04 12.75 8.95
CA ARG A 234 -8.26 12.32 8.28
C ARG A 234 -9.02 11.33 9.17
N PRO A 235 -10.35 11.49 9.36
CA PRO A 235 -11.12 10.53 10.16
C PRO A 235 -11.05 9.12 9.55
N ALA A 236 -10.97 8.11 10.42
CA ALA A 236 -10.92 6.71 10.02
C ALA A 236 -12.32 6.20 9.64
N PRO A 237 -12.44 5.33 8.63
CA PRO A 237 -13.73 4.75 8.26
C PRO A 237 -14.26 3.80 9.34
N PRO A 238 -15.59 3.70 9.52
CA PRO A 238 -16.18 2.77 10.48
C PRO A 238 -15.87 1.32 10.08
N ALA A 239 -15.69 0.46 11.09
CA ALA A 239 -15.42 -0.95 10.90
C ALA A 239 -16.62 -1.62 10.20
N ARG A 240 -16.34 -2.32 9.10
CA ARG A 240 -17.36 -3.06 8.34
C ARG A 240 -17.78 -4.31 9.11
N PRO A 241 -19.08 -4.59 9.25
CA PRO A 241 -19.54 -5.87 9.77
C PRO A 241 -19.06 -7.01 8.88
N ARG A 242 -18.79 -8.17 9.48
CA ARG A 242 -18.46 -9.37 8.71
C ARG A 242 -19.73 -9.88 8.03
N MET A 243 -19.66 -10.13 6.71
CA MET A 243 -20.79 -10.78 6.05
C MET A 243 -21.03 -12.18 6.63
N PRO A 244 -22.28 -12.55 6.96
CA PRO A 244 -22.62 -13.89 7.36
C PRO A 244 -22.30 -14.83 6.21
N ARG A 245 -21.54 -15.88 6.52
CA ARG A 245 -21.24 -16.91 5.53
C ARG A 245 -22.50 -17.75 5.33
N PRO A 246 -22.99 -17.94 4.10
CA PRO A 246 -24.09 -18.86 3.88
C PRO A 246 -23.67 -20.22 4.41
N GLN A 247 -24.37 -20.70 5.43
CA GLN A 247 -24.21 -22.07 5.91
C GLN A 247 -24.90 -22.92 4.86
N THR A 248 -24.16 -23.29 3.80
CA THR A 248 -24.53 -24.46 3.04
C THR A 248 -24.62 -25.59 4.08
N PRO A 249 -25.78 -26.28 4.19
CA PRO A 249 -25.89 -27.46 5.05
C PRO A 249 -24.84 -28.43 4.55
N ARG A 250 -23.67 -28.38 5.21
CA ARG A 250 -22.55 -29.20 4.84
C ARG A 250 -23.01 -30.58 5.22
N ALA A 251 -23.29 -31.42 4.22
CA ALA A 251 -23.63 -32.81 4.43
C ALA A 251 -22.69 -33.34 5.52
N PRO A 252 -23.22 -33.97 6.59
CA PRO A 252 -22.39 -34.44 7.68
C PRO A 252 -21.23 -35.19 7.04
N ARG A 253 -20.01 -34.66 7.24
CA ARG A 253 -18.82 -35.29 6.69
C ARG A 253 -18.73 -36.60 7.43
N VAL A 254 -19.27 -37.66 6.82
CA VAL A 254 -18.98 -39.02 7.20
C VAL A 254 -17.47 -39.11 7.05
N SER A 255 -16.77 -39.03 8.17
CA SER A 255 -15.33 -39.19 8.24
C SER A 255 -15.04 -40.63 7.88
N ARG A 256 -15.05 -40.95 6.58
CA ARG A 256 -14.42 -42.17 6.11
C ARG A 256 -13.00 -42.15 6.70
N PRO A 257 -12.62 -43.15 7.51
CA PRO A 257 -11.27 -43.20 8.04
C PRO A 257 -10.34 -43.06 6.83
N ARG A 258 -9.47 -42.05 6.86
CA ARG A 258 -8.49 -41.84 5.80
C ARG A 258 -7.66 -43.12 5.78
N GLN A 259 -7.92 -44.01 4.82
CA GLN A 259 -7.02 -45.11 4.54
C GLN A 259 -5.64 -44.49 4.35
N LEU A 260 -4.73 -44.82 5.27
CA LEU A 260 -3.35 -44.39 5.21
C LEU A 260 -2.80 -44.98 3.92
N GLN A 261 -2.59 -44.12 2.93
CA GLN A 261 -1.93 -44.54 1.70
C GLN A 261 -0.57 -45.13 2.08
N PRO A 262 -0.13 -46.22 1.42
CA PRO A 262 1.15 -46.81 1.69
C PRO A 262 2.28 -45.78 1.53
N HIS A 263 3.33 -45.93 2.33
CA HIS A 263 4.58 -45.19 2.15
C HIS A 263 5.17 -45.48 0.76
N GLY A 264 6.09 -44.63 0.30
CA GLY A 264 6.61 -44.69 -1.07
C GLY A 264 5.71 -44.02 -2.11
N THR A 265 4.72 -43.23 -1.70
CA THR A 265 3.87 -42.45 -2.61
C THR A 265 4.07 -40.95 -2.41
N ASN A 266 3.99 -40.16 -3.49
CA ASN A 266 4.00 -38.69 -3.39
C ASN A 266 2.86 -38.15 -2.50
N ALA A 267 1.70 -38.83 -2.49
CA ALA A 267 0.58 -38.49 -1.61
C ALA A 267 0.95 -38.58 -0.11
N CYS A 268 1.81 -39.53 0.26
CA CYS A 268 2.35 -39.65 1.62
C CYS A 268 3.36 -38.53 1.93
N ARG A 269 4.25 -38.21 0.97
CA ARG A 269 5.19 -37.08 1.09
C ARG A 269 4.48 -35.73 1.26
N ALA A 270 3.45 -35.47 0.45
CA ALA A 270 2.65 -34.24 0.53
C ALA A 270 1.92 -34.04 1.88
N ARG A 271 1.80 -35.10 2.68
CA ARG A 271 1.25 -35.06 4.05
C ARG A 271 2.33 -34.93 5.13
N GLY A 272 3.61 -34.80 4.76
CA GLY A 272 4.71 -34.56 5.68
C GLY A 272 5.51 -35.79 6.10
N CYS A 273 5.43 -36.91 5.38
CA CYS A 273 6.26 -38.08 5.68
C CYS A 273 7.72 -37.88 5.20
N ASP A 274 8.69 -38.13 6.10
CA ASP A 274 10.13 -38.00 5.84
C ASP A 274 10.85 -39.33 5.59
N ARG A 275 10.13 -40.44 5.35
CA ARG A 275 10.77 -41.71 4.96
C ARG A 275 11.48 -41.56 3.61
N PRO A 276 12.63 -42.24 3.41
CA PRO A 276 13.43 -42.11 2.18
C PRO A 276 12.63 -42.46 0.93
N GLU A 277 11.85 -43.54 0.96
CA GLU A 277 10.95 -43.95 -0.14
C GLU A 277 9.94 -42.85 -0.53
N CYS A 278 9.37 -42.13 0.46
CA CYS A 278 8.44 -41.04 0.19
C CYS A 278 9.15 -39.82 -0.40
N ILE A 279 10.38 -39.54 0.05
CA ILE A 279 11.21 -38.45 -0.50
C ILE A 279 11.55 -38.74 -1.96
N GLU A 280 11.96 -39.97 -2.25
CA GLU A 280 12.25 -40.43 -3.61
C GLU A 280 11.02 -40.38 -4.51
N ALA A 281 9.88 -40.89 -4.05
CA ALA A 281 8.61 -40.81 -4.78
C ALA A 281 8.19 -39.35 -5.05
N GLY A 282 8.43 -38.44 -4.11
CA GLY A 282 8.20 -37.00 -4.31
C GLY A 282 9.14 -36.39 -5.35
N ARG A 283 10.43 -36.76 -5.35
CA ARG A 283 11.40 -36.32 -6.36
C ARG A 283 11.07 -36.87 -7.74
N GLU A 284 10.70 -38.14 -7.82
CA GLU A 284 10.31 -38.79 -9.07
C GLU A 284 9.04 -38.17 -9.65
N TYR A 285 8.00 -37.98 -8.83
CA TYR A 285 6.81 -37.25 -9.23
C TYR A 285 7.14 -35.85 -9.76
N HIS A 286 8.03 -35.10 -9.09
CA HIS A 286 8.45 -33.79 -9.57
C HIS A 286 9.22 -33.86 -10.91
N ARG A 287 10.09 -34.86 -11.10
CA ARG A 287 10.78 -35.10 -12.39
C ARG A 287 9.78 -35.42 -13.50
N GLN A 288 8.84 -36.32 -13.26
CA GLN A 288 7.79 -36.67 -14.22
C GLN A 288 6.88 -35.47 -14.52
N TRP A 289 6.48 -34.71 -13.49
CA TRP A 289 5.69 -33.50 -13.67
C TRP A 289 6.42 -32.45 -14.52
N MET A 290 7.72 -32.24 -14.29
CA MET A 290 8.55 -31.34 -15.10
C MET A 290 8.74 -31.86 -16.53
N ALA A 291 8.93 -33.17 -16.73
CA ALA A 291 9.04 -33.80 -18.04
C ALA A 291 7.73 -33.66 -18.83
N ASN A 292 6.60 -34.03 -18.23
CA ASN A 292 5.27 -33.86 -18.83
C ASN A 292 4.98 -32.39 -19.14
N ARG A 293 5.40 -31.45 -18.28
CA ARG A 293 5.27 -30.01 -18.56
C ARG A 293 6.14 -29.55 -19.72
N LYS A 294 7.30 -30.15 -19.92
CA LYS A 294 8.19 -29.84 -21.06
C LYS A 294 7.60 -30.38 -22.38
N GLU A 295 6.96 -31.54 -22.33
CA GLU A 295 6.28 -32.15 -23.48
C GLU A 295 4.96 -31.46 -23.83
N GLN A 296 4.21 -31.01 -22.82
CA GLN A 296 3.02 -30.18 -23.01
C GLN A 296 3.46 -28.79 -23.47
N SER A 297 3.51 -28.59 -24.79
CA SER A 297 3.66 -27.26 -25.36
C SER A 297 2.56 -26.36 -24.81
N ILE A 298 2.95 -25.18 -24.34
CA ILE A 298 2.00 -24.17 -23.88
C ILE A 298 1.24 -23.71 -25.13
N PRO A 299 -0.12 -23.69 -25.10
CA PRO A 299 -0.89 -23.17 -26.22
C PRO A 299 -0.38 -21.79 -26.64
N ALA A 300 -0.27 -21.57 -27.97
CA ALA A 300 0.26 -20.33 -28.53
C ALA A 300 -0.42 -19.06 -27.96
N GLU A 301 -1.72 -19.16 -27.68
CA GLU A 301 -2.56 -18.10 -27.08
C GLU A 301 -2.14 -17.65 -25.67
N HIS A 302 -1.36 -18.45 -24.94
CA HIS A 302 -0.90 -18.10 -23.60
C HIS A 302 0.50 -17.49 -23.60
N HIS A 303 1.23 -17.57 -24.72
CA HIS A 303 2.52 -16.93 -24.82
C HIS A 303 2.40 -15.40 -24.82
N GLY A 304 3.35 -14.73 -24.16
CA GLY A 304 3.32 -13.27 -23.95
C GLY A 304 2.32 -12.79 -22.92
N THR A 305 1.80 -13.68 -22.08
CA THR A 305 0.94 -13.33 -20.94
C THR A 305 1.59 -13.73 -19.62
N ALA A 306 1.17 -13.10 -18.52
CA ALA A 306 1.57 -13.52 -17.17
C ALA A 306 1.11 -14.96 -16.86
N TYR A 307 0.04 -15.43 -17.50
CA TYR A 307 -0.46 -16.80 -17.34
C TYR A 307 0.46 -17.82 -18.03
N GLY A 308 0.98 -17.52 -19.22
CA GLY A 308 1.99 -18.36 -19.88
C GLY A 308 3.26 -18.56 -19.05
N TYR A 309 3.65 -17.56 -18.26
CA TYR A 309 4.76 -17.69 -17.31
C TYR A 309 4.45 -18.69 -16.19
N GLN A 310 3.22 -18.67 -15.66
CA GLN A 310 2.76 -19.62 -14.64
C GLN A 310 2.68 -21.05 -15.20
N LEU A 311 2.31 -21.20 -16.48
CA LEU A 311 2.32 -22.46 -17.20
C LEU A 311 3.73 -23.00 -17.49
N GLY A 312 4.78 -22.18 -17.35
CA GLY A 312 6.17 -22.63 -17.35
C GLY A 312 7.06 -22.02 -18.44
N CYS A 313 6.54 -21.14 -19.29
CA CYS A 313 7.35 -20.42 -20.26
C CYS A 313 8.19 -19.36 -19.54
N LYS A 314 9.42 -19.73 -19.17
CA LYS A 314 10.34 -18.86 -18.42
C LYS A 314 11.50 -18.33 -19.26
N ASP A 315 11.79 -18.96 -20.39
CA ASP A 315 12.83 -18.50 -21.30
C ASP A 315 12.37 -17.26 -22.07
N ARG A 316 13.17 -16.19 -21.97
CA ARG A 316 12.88 -14.92 -22.66
C ARG A 316 13.18 -15.03 -24.14
N ASP A 317 14.28 -15.71 -24.49
CA ASP A 317 14.81 -15.75 -25.85
C ASP A 317 14.11 -16.81 -26.73
N GLN A 318 13.42 -17.78 -26.11
CA GLN A 318 12.74 -18.87 -26.82
C GLN A 318 11.21 -18.73 -26.77
N CYS A 319 10.67 -17.62 -26.26
CA CYS A 319 9.24 -17.40 -26.25
C CYS A 319 8.75 -17.02 -27.66
N PRO A 320 7.77 -17.72 -28.25
CA PRO A 320 7.26 -17.43 -29.60
C PRO A 320 6.44 -16.14 -29.71
N ALA A 321 6.04 -15.53 -28.58
CA ALA A 321 5.33 -14.26 -28.57
C ALA A 321 6.29 -13.06 -28.64
N GLU A 322 5.80 -11.94 -29.17
CA GLU A 322 6.54 -10.68 -29.29
C GLU A 322 7.04 -10.15 -27.94
N ILE A 323 6.22 -10.29 -26.89
CA ILE A 323 6.62 -10.04 -25.50
C ILE A 323 6.81 -11.40 -24.84
N SER A 324 7.91 -11.60 -24.12
CA SER A 324 8.13 -12.87 -23.41
C SER A 324 7.13 -13.03 -22.25
N CYS A 325 6.74 -14.27 -21.94
CA CYS A 325 5.91 -14.57 -20.77
C CYS A 325 6.51 -14.00 -19.47
N ALA A 326 7.83 -14.05 -19.32
CA ALA A 326 8.53 -13.49 -18.17
C ALA A 326 8.35 -11.97 -18.05
N ASP A 327 8.45 -11.26 -19.17
CA ASP A 327 8.23 -9.81 -19.22
C ASP A 327 6.78 -9.42 -18.97
N ALA A 328 5.85 -10.19 -19.53
CA ALA A 328 4.42 -10.02 -19.27
C ALA A 328 4.09 -10.23 -17.78
N SER A 329 4.69 -11.24 -17.13
CA SER A 329 4.53 -11.47 -15.69
C SER A 329 5.09 -10.33 -14.84
N LEU A 330 6.27 -9.80 -15.17
CA LEU A 330 6.85 -8.65 -14.45
C LEU A 330 6.00 -7.38 -14.63
N THR A 331 5.48 -7.17 -15.83
CA THR A 331 4.60 -6.03 -16.13
C THR A 331 3.28 -6.12 -15.33
N GLU A 332 2.70 -7.31 -15.24
CA GLU A 332 1.50 -7.56 -14.44
C GLU A 332 1.75 -7.39 -12.94
N GLU A 333 2.89 -7.86 -12.42
CA GLU A 333 3.27 -7.64 -11.03
C GLU A 333 3.44 -6.15 -10.72
N ARG A 334 4.10 -5.39 -11.61
CA ARG A 334 4.18 -3.93 -11.50
C ARG A 334 2.80 -3.27 -11.52
N ARG A 335 1.87 -3.76 -12.35
CA ARG A 335 0.47 -3.28 -12.36
C ARG A 335 -0.21 -3.51 -11.02
N ARG A 336 -0.14 -4.74 -10.47
CA ARG A 336 -0.73 -5.07 -9.16
C ARG A 336 -0.18 -4.21 -8.03
N ARG A 337 1.12 -3.92 -8.04
CA ARG A 337 1.76 -3.02 -7.05
C ARG A 337 1.29 -1.57 -7.16
N ARG A 338 0.81 -1.12 -8.32
CA ARG A 338 0.22 0.21 -8.51
C ARG A 338 -1.25 0.28 -8.07
N GLU A 339 -1.96 -0.84 -8.13
CA GLU A 339 -3.38 -0.94 -7.75
C GLU A 339 -3.59 -1.15 -6.25
N ALA A 340 -2.61 -1.70 -5.54
CA ALA A 340 -2.63 -1.95 -4.09
C ALA A 340 -2.27 -0.71 -3.27
#